data_AF-A0A1G6RE13-F1
#
_entry.id   AF-A0A1G6RE13-F1
#
_cell.length_a   1.000
_cell.length_b   1.000
_cell.length_c   1.000
_cell.angle_alpha   90.00
_cell.angle_beta   90.00
_cell.angle_gamma   90.00
#
_symmetry.space_group_name_H-M   'P 1'
#
loop_
_entity.id
_entity.type
_entity.pdbx_description
1 polymer ?
#
loop_
_entity_poly.entity_id
_entity_poly.type
_entity_poly.pdbx_seq_one_letter_code
_entity_poly.pdbx_strand_id
1 'polypeptide(L)'
;MSDVRQPMPRPRTVGEYVAARSQMIDTHGEPLRLAYCASCAREHFTVEPCAAEAACPRCASTSSRCRRPSGHEADAWHVERAAAFEQLCAAREAAGLPQVARWPENAPALFPWPAG
;
A
#
# COMPACT_ATOMS: atom_id res chain seq x y z
N MET A 1 -15.35 11.30 3.12
CA MET A 1 -14.45 10.22 3.56
C MET A 1 -15.26 8.95 3.56
N SER A 2 -14.78 7.88 2.91
CA SER A 2 -15.54 6.62 2.86
C SER A 2 -15.51 5.91 4.22
N ASP A 3 -16.68 5.49 4.70
CA ASP A 3 -16.83 4.70 5.92
C ASP A 3 -16.53 3.21 5.71
N VAL A 4 -16.24 2.80 4.47
CA VAL A 4 -15.82 1.43 4.14
C VAL A 4 -14.48 1.12 4.80
N ARG A 5 -14.38 -0.07 5.40
CA ARG A 5 -13.19 -0.59 6.11
C ARG A 5 -12.94 -2.02 5.65
N GLN A 6 -11.69 -2.47 5.80
CA GLN A 6 -11.38 -3.89 5.57
C GLN A 6 -12.27 -4.78 6.44
N PRO A 7 -12.79 -5.90 5.91
CA PRO A 7 -13.70 -6.79 6.63
C PRO A 7 -12.99 -7.65 7.69
N MET A 8 -11.67 -7.54 7.80
CA MET A 8 -10.80 -8.24 8.74
C MET A 8 -9.99 -7.24 9.58
N PRO A 9 -9.45 -7.63 10.75
CA PRO A 9 -8.69 -6.74 11.62
C PRO A 9 -7.31 -6.46 11.03
N ARG A 10 -6.63 -5.40 11.49
CA ARG A 10 -5.30 -5.04 10.99
C ARG A 10 -4.28 -6.18 11.19
N PRO A 11 -3.53 -6.59 10.15
CA PRO A 11 -2.51 -7.62 10.27
C PRO A 11 -1.37 -7.10 11.13
N ARG A 12 -0.91 -7.96 12.04
CA ARG A 12 0.23 -7.74 12.94
C ARG A 12 1.51 -8.32 12.36
N THR A 13 1.39 -9.26 11.43
CA THR A 13 2.53 -9.91 10.77
C THR A 13 2.43 -9.85 9.24
N VAL A 14 3.56 -10.05 8.57
CA VAL A 14 3.59 -10.18 7.10
C VAL A 14 2.79 -11.41 6.63
N GLY A 15 2.84 -12.52 7.38
CA GLY A 15 2.07 -13.72 7.05
C GLY A 15 0.56 -13.46 7.07
N GLU A 16 0.06 -12.77 8.10
CA GLU A 16 -1.35 -12.35 8.19
C GLU A 16 -1.74 -11.43 7.02
N TYR A 17 -0.87 -10.48 6.66
CA TYR A 17 -1.12 -9.61 5.52
C TYR A 17 -1.21 -10.41 4.21
N VAL A 18 -0.27 -11.32 3.95
CA VAL A 18 -0.27 -12.16 2.74
C VAL A 18 -1.53 -13.01 2.66
N ALA A 19 -1.95 -13.62 3.78
CA ALA A 19 -3.15 -14.45 3.85
C ALA A 19 -4.44 -13.64 3.59
N ALA A 20 -4.52 -12.40 4.08
CA ALA A 20 -5.69 -11.54 3.84
C ALA A 20 -5.67 -10.81 2.50
N ARG A 21 -4.52 -10.71 1.82
CA ARG A 21 -4.32 -9.90 0.61
C ARG A 21 -5.37 -10.15 -0.47
N SER A 22 -5.79 -11.40 -0.65
CA SER A 22 -6.79 -11.80 -1.66
C SER A 22 -8.23 -11.44 -1.33
N GLN A 23 -8.50 -11.05 -0.08
CA GLN A 23 -9.82 -10.73 0.45
C GLN A 23 -9.97 -9.25 0.78
N MET A 24 -8.93 -8.45 0.56
CA MET A 24 -8.95 -7.01 0.81
C MET A 24 -9.85 -6.29 -0.19
N ILE A 25 -10.44 -5.18 0.25
CA ILE A 25 -11.33 -4.33 -0.54
C ILE A 25 -10.82 -2.89 -0.67
N ASP A 26 -11.34 -2.16 -1.65
CA ASP A 26 -11.13 -0.72 -1.81
C ASP A 26 -12.16 0.12 -1.03
N THR A 27 -12.01 1.43 -1.10
CA THR A 27 -12.90 2.43 -0.46
C THR A 27 -14.33 2.44 -1.01
N HIS A 28 -14.62 1.70 -2.09
CA HIS A 28 -15.97 1.49 -2.61
C HIS A 28 -16.57 0.13 -2.20
N GLY A 29 -15.77 -0.73 -1.55
CA GLY A 29 -16.19 -2.07 -1.15
C GLY A 29 -15.89 -3.15 -2.19
N GLU A 30 -15.18 -2.79 -3.26
CA GLU A 30 -14.85 -3.73 -4.33
C GLU A 30 -13.58 -4.52 -3.99
N PRO A 31 -13.50 -5.82 -4.36
CA PRO A 31 -12.30 -6.61 -4.14
C PRO A 31 -11.08 -6.01 -4.84
N LEU A 32 -9.96 -5.95 -4.12
CA LEU A 32 -8.72 -5.47 -4.69
C LEU A 32 -8.17 -6.44 -5.73
N ARG A 33 -7.67 -5.88 -6.83
CA ARG A 33 -6.99 -6.63 -7.89
C ARG A 33 -5.51 -6.37 -7.83
N LEU A 34 -4.74 -7.44 -7.81
CA LEU A 34 -3.30 -7.37 -7.94
C LEU A 34 -2.90 -7.40 -9.41
N ALA A 35 -2.01 -6.51 -9.80
CA ALA A 35 -1.49 -6.48 -11.15
C ALA A 35 0.01 -6.18 -11.16
N TYR A 36 0.72 -6.80 -12.09
CA TYR A 36 2.10 -6.45 -12.38
C TYR A 36 2.13 -5.09 -13.12
N CYS A 37 2.83 -4.12 -12.56
CA CYS A 37 3.02 -2.82 -13.18
C CYS A 37 4.36 -2.76 -13.92
N ALA A 38 4.31 -2.53 -15.23
CA ALA A 38 5.50 -2.39 -16.07
C ALA A 38 6.36 -1.16 -15.69
N SER A 39 5.75 -0.08 -15.21
CA SER A 39 6.46 1.17 -14.88
C SER A 39 7.37 1.04 -13.66
N CYS A 40 6.96 0.25 -12.65
CA CYS A 40 7.78 0.03 -11.45
C CYS A 40 8.30 -1.41 -11.30
N ALA A 41 8.01 -2.28 -12.26
CA ALA A 41 8.39 -3.69 -12.28
C ALA A 41 8.01 -4.48 -11.01
N ARG A 42 6.83 -4.19 -10.44
CA ARG A 42 6.33 -4.79 -9.18
C ARG A 42 4.85 -5.09 -9.27
N GLU A 43 4.40 -6.04 -8.46
CA GLU A 43 2.99 -6.29 -8.23
C GLU A 43 2.46 -5.42 -7.07
N HIS A 44 1.41 -4.66 -7.35
CA HIS A 44 0.69 -3.88 -6.35
C HIS A 44 -0.80 -3.85 -6.70
N PHE A 45 -1.64 -3.35 -5.79
CA PHE A 45 -3.06 -3.26 -6.09
C PHE A 45 -3.29 -2.19 -7.14
N THR A 46 -4.26 -2.41 -8.04
CA THR A 46 -4.55 -1.48 -9.15
C THR A 46 -5.04 -0.11 -8.69
N VAL A 47 -5.53 -0.02 -7.45
CA VAL A 47 -6.00 1.22 -6.81
C VAL A 47 -4.89 1.97 -6.09
N GLU A 48 -3.76 1.31 -5.81
CA GLU A 48 -2.59 1.96 -5.20
C GLU A 48 -1.87 2.82 -6.23
N PRO A 49 -1.32 3.98 -5.83
CA PRO A 49 -0.37 4.69 -6.66
C PRO A 49 0.81 3.82 -7.07
N CYS A 50 1.27 3.97 -8.30
CA CYS A 50 2.47 3.27 -8.73
C CYS A 50 3.67 3.84 -7.97
N ALA A 51 4.57 2.96 -7.53
CA ALA A 51 5.80 3.35 -6.86
C ALA A 51 6.69 4.28 -7.69
N ALA A 52 6.53 4.30 -9.03
CA ALA A 52 7.22 5.18 -9.95
C ALA A 52 6.70 6.63 -9.92
N GLU A 53 5.47 6.86 -9.46
CA GLU A 53 4.87 8.20 -9.36
C GLU A 53 5.33 8.95 -8.10
N ALA A 54 5.84 8.22 -7.11
CA ALA A 54 6.40 8.76 -5.88
C ALA A 54 7.88 8.35 -5.77
N ALA A 55 8.73 8.95 -6.62
CA ALA A 55 10.18 8.82 -6.51
C ALA A 55 10.71 9.58 -5.28
N CYS A 56 11.83 9.12 -4.71
CA CYS A 56 12.48 9.85 -3.63
C CYS A 56 12.92 11.24 -4.12
N PRO A 57 12.54 12.35 -3.46
CA PRO A 57 12.89 13.69 -3.92
C PRO A 57 14.41 13.98 -3.85
N ARG A 58 15.17 13.21 -3.06
CA ARG A 58 16.62 13.39 -2.91
C ARG A 58 17.47 12.64 -3.93
N CYS A 59 17.00 11.51 -4.45
CA CYS A 59 17.82 10.65 -5.33
C CYS A 59 17.03 10.02 -6.49
N ALA A 60 15.77 10.38 -6.67
CA ALA A 60 14.83 9.83 -7.66
C ALA A 60 14.58 8.31 -7.57
N SER A 61 15.08 7.62 -6.55
CA SER A 61 14.87 6.19 -6.36
C SER A 61 13.39 5.85 -6.15
N THR A 62 12.91 4.81 -6.84
CA THR A 62 11.59 4.17 -6.63
C THR A 62 11.69 2.94 -5.73
N SER A 63 12.91 2.59 -5.29
CA SER A 63 13.17 1.51 -4.35
C SER A 63 12.76 1.85 -2.93
N SER A 64 12.62 0.84 -2.07
CA SER A 64 12.31 1.03 -0.65
C SER A 64 13.45 1.73 0.10
N ARG A 65 14.69 1.58 -0.41
CA ARG A 65 15.93 2.12 0.16
C ARG A 65 16.76 2.86 -0.89
N CYS A 66 17.54 3.84 -0.43
CA CYS A 66 18.54 4.55 -1.22
C CYS A 66 19.63 3.57 -1.68
N ARG A 67 20.27 3.80 -2.82
CA ARG A 67 21.60 3.24 -3.09
C ARG A 67 22.66 4.27 -2.70
N ARG A 68 23.62 3.88 -1.87
CA ARG A 68 24.82 4.67 -1.58
C ARG A 68 25.68 4.76 -2.86
N PRO A 69 26.55 5.77 -3.02
CA PRO A 69 27.50 5.84 -4.15
C PRO A 69 28.36 4.58 -4.32
N SER A 70 28.58 3.83 -3.23
CA SER A 70 29.24 2.53 -3.23
C SER A 70 28.42 1.37 -3.82
N GLY A 71 27.17 1.62 -4.25
CA GLY A 71 26.27 0.61 -4.81
C GLY A 71 25.45 -0.18 -3.77
N HIS A 72 25.76 -0.07 -2.48
CA HIS A 72 25.02 -0.75 -1.41
C HIS A 72 23.69 -0.05 -1.07
N GLU A 73 22.70 -0.81 -0.62
CA GLU A 73 21.49 -0.21 -0.05
C GLU A 73 21.83 0.57 1.22
N ALA A 74 21.29 1.78 1.35
CA ALA A 74 21.36 2.55 2.57
C ALA A 74 20.48 1.90 3.66
N ASP A 75 20.91 2.01 4.92
CA ASP A 75 20.18 1.40 6.05
C ASP A 75 18.84 2.08 6.32
N ALA A 76 18.68 3.33 5.88
CA ALA A 76 17.47 4.11 6.08
C ALA A 76 16.46 3.91 4.93
N TRP A 77 15.20 3.70 5.31
CA TRP A 77 14.06 3.82 4.41
C TRP A 77 13.94 5.24 3.88
N HIS A 78 13.37 5.39 2.68
CA HIS A 78 13.03 6.72 2.17
C HIS A 78 11.79 7.30 2.88
N VAL A 79 11.98 7.91 4.05
CA VAL A 79 10.90 8.55 4.82
C VAL A 79 10.14 9.57 3.98
N GLU A 80 10.86 10.44 3.26
CA GLU A 80 10.26 11.44 2.37
C GLU A 80 9.47 10.80 1.21
N ARG A 81 9.91 9.65 0.71
CA ARG A 81 9.20 8.91 -0.34
C ARG A 81 7.92 8.29 0.22
N ALA A 82 7.98 7.71 1.42
CA ALA A 82 6.80 7.19 2.10
C ALA A 82 5.77 8.30 2.30
N ALA A 83 6.20 9.47 2.78
CA ALA A 83 5.35 10.65 2.93
C ALA A 83 4.76 11.13 1.58
N ALA A 84 5.55 11.19 0.51
CA ALA A 84 5.06 11.56 -0.82
C ALA A 84 4.04 10.55 -1.37
N PHE A 85 4.27 9.26 -1.12
CA PHE A 85 3.34 8.19 -1.48
C PHE A 85 2.01 8.32 -0.72
N GLU A 86 2.06 8.56 0.59
CA GLU A 86 0.87 8.80 1.42
C GLU A 86 0.09 10.04 0.95
N GLN A 87 0.79 11.12 0.61
CA GLN A 87 0.16 12.33 0.04
C GLN A 87 -0.53 12.05 -1.30
N LEU A 88 0.07 11.22 -2.16
CA LEU A 88 -0.53 10.83 -3.44
C LEU A 88 -1.79 9.97 -3.23
N CYS A 89 -1.76 9.02 -2.28
CA CYS A 89 -2.96 8.28 -1.88
C CYS A 89 -4.07 9.22 -1.40
N ALA A 90 -3.74 10.17 -0.52
CA ALA A 90 -4.70 11.13 0.02
C ALA A 90 -5.29 12.05 -1.07
N ALA A 91 -4.47 12.52 -2.00
CA ALA A 91 -4.92 13.35 -3.12
C ALA A 91 -5.87 12.58 -4.06
N ARG A 92 -5.59 11.31 -4.34
CA ARG A 92 -6.46 10.44 -5.14
C ARG A 92 -7.77 10.13 -4.43
N GLU A 93 -7.73 9.86 -3.13
CA GLU A 93 -8.94 9.68 -2.30
C GLU A 93 -9.80 10.96 -2.32
N ALA A 94 -9.19 12.14 -2.18
CA ALA A 94 -9.89 13.42 -2.25
C ALA A 94 -10.50 13.71 -3.63
N ALA A 95 -9.90 13.17 -4.70
CA ALA A 95 -10.43 13.22 -6.06
C ALA A 95 -11.52 12.17 -6.34
N GLY A 96 -11.91 11.34 -5.35
CA GLY A 96 -12.92 10.30 -5.51
C GLY A 96 -12.44 9.04 -6.22
N LEU A 97 -11.13 8.86 -6.37
CA LEU A 97 -10.56 7.62 -6.91
C LEU A 97 -10.51 6.54 -5.80
N PRO A 98 -10.78 5.26 -6.14
CA PRO A 98 -10.72 4.18 -5.16
C PRO A 98 -9.31 4.06 -4.59
N GLN A 99 -9.22 3.79 -3.29
CA GLN A 99 -7.97 3.48 -2.56
C GLN A 99 -8.15 2.20 -1.76
N VAL A 100 -7.06 1.59 -1.29
CA VAL A 100 -7.16 0.46 -0.34
C VAL A 100 -7.95 0.91 0.89
N ALA A 101 -9.03 0.19 1.25
CA ALA A 101 -9.80 0.55 2.42
C ALA A 101 -8.94 0.46 3.68
N ARG A 102 -9.17 1.36 4.63
CA ARG A 102 -8.44 1.35 5.91
C ARG A 102 -8.85 0.15 6.75
N TRP A 103 -7.91 -0.39 7.52
CA TRP A 103 -8.22 -1.38 8.54
C TRP A 103 -9.09 -0.75 9.64
N PRO A 104 -10.01 -1.51 10.25
CA PRO A 104 -10.77 -1.02 11.39
C PRO A 104 -9.84 -0.77 12.60
N GLU A 105 -10.03 0.35 13.30
CA GLU A 105 -9.17 0.74 14.44
C GLU A 105 -9.46 -0.07 15.71
N ASN A 106 -10.71 -0.48 15.93
CA ASN A 106 -11.17 -1.15 17.16
C ASN A 106 -12.18 -2.29 16.92
N ALA A 107 -12.37 -2.76 15.68
CA ALA A 107 -13.42 -3.75 15.41
C ALA A 107 -12.94 -5.17 15.73
N PRO A 108 -13.74 -6.00 16.42
CA PRO A 108 -13.58 -7.44 16.34
C PRO A 108 -13.68 -7.85 14.88
N ALA A 109 -12.85 -8.81 14.47
CA ALA A 109 -12.84 -9.35 13.13
C ALA A 109 -14.26 -9.73 12.69
N LEU A 110 -14.79 -9.15 11.61
CA LEU A 110 -16.08 -9.59 11.05
C LEU A 110 -15.95 -10.99 10.43
N PHE A 111 -14.73 -11.35 10.01
CA PHE A 111 -14.34 -12.68 9.57
C PHE A 111 -13.02 -13.10 10.26
N PRO A 112 -12.89 -14.37 10.71
CA PRO A 112 -11.62 -14.87 11.21
C PRO A 112 -10.53 -14.75 10.14
N TRP A 113 -9.27 -14.61 10.56
CA TRP A 113 -8.15 -14.63 9.63
C TRP A 113 -8.21 -15.92 8.79
N PRO A 114 -7.99 -15.85 7.46
CA PRO A 114 -7.82 -17.04 6.65
C PRO A 114 -6.71 -17.91 7.25
N ALA A 115 -7.00 -19.20 7.45
CA ALA A 115 -5.98 -20.17 7.77
C ALA A 115 -5.02 -20.27 6.57
N GLY A 116 -3.73 -20.04 6.82
CA GLY A 116 -2.67 -20.16 5.83
C GLY A 116 -2.38 -21.60 5.43
#